data_AF-A0A7C4KXX5-F1
#
_entry.id   AF-A0A7C4KXX5-F1
#
_cell.length_a   1.000
_cell.length_b   1.000
_cell.length_c   1.000
_cell.angle_alpha   90.00
_cell.angle_beta   90.00
_cell.angle_gamma   90.00
#
_symmetry.space_group_name_H-M   'P 1'
#
loop_
_entity.id
_entity.type
_entity.pdbx_description
1 polymer ?
#
loop_
_entity_poly.entity_id
_entity_poly.type
_entity_poly.pdbx_seq_one_letter_code
_entity_poly.pdbx_strand_id
1 'polypeptide(L)'
;MEIGKAVERMPAPAAATMKSIRWLFLIAWTIYPIAYIMPAILPTADGVVLRQAIYTVADITSKVIYGVLVTKVAVDLSKAEGWTSLSSETEREMVSVN
;
A
#
# COMPACT_ATOMS: atom_id res chain seq x y z
N MET A 1 1.49 12.41 -18.29
CA MET A 1 1.29 11.52 -17.12
C MET A 1 0.20 10.51 -17.44
N GLU A 2 0.54 9.28 -17.76
CA GLU A 2 -0.47 8.24 -18.08
C GLU A 2 -1.19 7.71 -16.83
N ILE A 3 -0.55 7.75 -15.66
CA ILE A 3 -1.12 7.30 -14.38
C ILE A 3 -2.38 8.08 -13.99
N GLY A 4 -2.44 9.38 -14.28
CA GLY A 4 -3.61 10.22 -13.97
C GLY A 4 -4.86 9.81 -14.75
N LYS A 5 -4.69 9.45 -16.03
CA LYS A 5 -5.78 8.98 -16.90
C LYS A 5 -6.29 7.59 -16.49
N ALA A 6 -5.40 6.74 -15.96
CA ALA A 6 -5.77 5.43 -15.43
C ALA A 6 -6.66 5.55 -14.18
N VAL A 7 -6.37 6.50 -13.28
CA VAL A 7 -7.17 6.75 -12.07
C VAL A 7 -8.57 7.26 -12.40
N GLU A 8 -8.73 8.07 -13.45
CA GLU A 8 -10.05 8.59 -13.89
C GLU A 8 -10.99 7.51 -14.42
N ARG A 9 -10.44 6.38 -14.88
CA ARG A 9 -11.21 5.24 -15.39
C ARG A 9 -11.55 4.21 -14.32
N MET A 10 -11.02 4.36 -13.11
CA MET A 10 -11.25 3.43 -12.01
C MET A 10 -12.59 3.71 -11.32
N PRO A 11 -13.22 2.67 -10.72
CA PRO A 11 -14.35 2.85 -9.82
C PRO A 11 -14.02 3.85 -8.70
N ALA A 12 -14.98 4.67 -8.28
CA ALA A 12 -14.81 5.67 -7.22
C ALA A 12 -14.04 5.19 -5.97
N PRO A 13 -14.33 3.99 -5.38
CA PRO A 13 -13.60 3.49 -4.21
C PRO A 13 -12.13 3.13 -4.52
N ALA A 14 -11.86 2.56 -5.69
CA ALA A 14 -10.51 2.24 -6.15
C ALA A 14 -9.69 3.52 -6.43
N ALA A 15 -10.30 4.52 -7.07
CA ALA A 15 -9.67 5.80 -7.37
C ALA A 15 -9.31 6.58 -6.10
N ALA A 16 -10.18 6.58 -5.09
CA ALA A 16 -9.90 7.20 -3.78
C ALA A 16 -8.70 6.53 -3.09
N THR A 17 -8.66 5.20 -3.08
CA THR A 17 -7.55 4.43 -2.49
C THR A 17 -6.24 4.70 -3.23
N MET A 18 -6.28 4.78 -4.58
CA MET A 18 -5.10 5.10 -5.39
C MET A 18 -4.53 6.50 -5.12
N LYS A 19 -5.39 7.50 -4.85
CA LYS A 19 -4.95 8.83 -4.42
C LYS A 19 -4.23 8.78 -3.08
N SER A 20 -4.72 7.99 -2.12
CA SER A 20 -4.04 7.78 -0.84
C SER A 20 -2.69 7.08 -1.00
N ILE A 21 -2.60 6.08 -1.88
CA ILE A 21 -1.35 5.38 -2.21
C ILE A 21 -0.31 6.37 -2.75
N ARG A 22 -0.70 7.33 -3.59
CA ARG A 22 0.23 8.35 -4.12
C ARG A 22 0.84 9.21 -3.01
N TRP A 23 0.04 9.63 -2.03
CA TRP A 23 0.54 10.38 -0.87
C TRP A 23 1.40 9.51 0.05
N LEU A 24 0.99 8.27 0.29
CA LEU A 24 1.78 7.31 1.06
C LEU A 24 3.14 7.06 0.40
N PHE A 25 3.19 6.90 -0.92
CA PHE A 25 4.43 6.71 -1.66
C PHE A 25 5.36 7.91 -1.47
N LEU A 26 4.86 9.14 -1.61
CA LEU A 26 5.64 10.36 -1.38
C LEU A 26 6.24 10.40 0.04
N ILE A 27 5.41 10.17 1.07
CA ILE A 27 5.85 10.18 2.47
C ILE A 27 6.90 9.08 2.70
N ALA A 28 6.59 7.84 2.31
CA ALA A 28 7.47 6.69 2.48
C ALA A 28 8.82 6.90 1.79
N TRP A 29 8.82 7.50 0.59
CA TRP A 29 10.06 7.82 -0.11
C TRP A 29 10.87 8.90 0.59
N THR A 30 10.24 9.92 1.18
CA THR A 30 10.96 11.00 1.89
C THR A 30 11.63 10.53 3.19
N ILE A 31 11.27 9.38 3.74
CA ILE A 31 11.92 8.83 4.93
C ILE A 31 13.34 8.31 4.61
N TYR A 32 13.60 7.82 3.41
CA TYR A 32 14.93 7.34 3.00
C TYR A 32 16.03 8.41 3.02
N PRO A 33 15.86 9.62 2.46
CA PRO A 33 16.87 10.66 2.57
C PRO A 33 17.07 11.13 4.01
N ILE A 34 16.05 11.10 4.87
CA ILE A 34 16.20 11.38 6.31
C ILE A 34 17.15 10.36 6.95
N ALA A 35 16.92 9.07 6.71
CA ALA A 35 17.78 8.01 7.23
C ALA A 35 19.21 8.06 6.66
N TYR A 36 19.38 8.52 5.42
CA TYR A 36 20.69 8.69 4.79
C TYR A 36 21.54 9.79 5.46
N ILE A 37 20.91 10.87 5.93
CA ILE A 37 21.61 12.01 6.55
C ILE A 37 21.86 11.76 8.06
N MET A 38 21.17 10.81 8.69
CA MET A 38 21.36 10.44 10.10
C MET A 38 22.82 10.26 10.57
N PRO A 39 23.75 9.58 9.85
CA PRO A 39 25.15 9.49 10.27
C PRO A 39 25.84 10.85 10.40
N ALA A 40 25.46 11.83 9.59
CA ALA A 40 26.06 13.17 9.63
C ALA A 40 25.52 14.01 10.80
N ILE A 41 24.29 13.74 11.24
CA ILE A 41 23.62 14.47 12.34
C ILE A 41 23.94 13.85 13.70
N LEU A 42 23.96 12.50 13.78
CA LEU A 42 24.11 11.75 15.02
C LEU A 42 25.09 10.56 14.84
N PRO A 43 26.41 10.82 14.85
CA PRO A 43 27.44 9.78 14.72
C PRO A 43 27.69 9.03 16.05
N THR A 44 26.63 8.62 16.74
CA THR A 44 26.68 7.90 18.02
C THR A 44 26.03 6.53 17.91
N ALA A 45 26.26 5.64 18.90
CA ALA A 45 25.59 4.34 18.96
C ALA A 45 24.05 4.49 18.97
N ASP A 46 23.53 5.46 19.72
CA ASP A 46 22.11 5.80 19.73
C ASP A 46 21.61 6.26 18.36
N GLY A 47 22.44 6.97 17.58
CA GLY A 47 22.13 7.36 16.21
C GLY A 47 22.01 6.18 15.24
N VAL A 48 22.75 5.08 15.50
CA VAL A 48 22.61 3.83 14.74
C VAL A 48 21.28 3.16 15.03
N VAL A 49 20.90 3.03 16.31
CA VAL A 49 19.59 2.49 16.73
C VAL A 49 18.45 3.37 16.18
N LEU A 50 18.62 4.69 16.31
CA LEU A 50 17.99 5.78 15.57
C LEU A 50 17.57 5.38 14.16
N ARG A 51 18.58 5.18 13.34
CA ARG A 51 18.44 4.90 11.93
C ARG A 51 17.70 3.59 11.65
N GLN A 52 17.98 2.55 12.43
CA GLN A 52 17.32 1.25 12.25
C GLN A 52 15.83 1.33 12.59
N ALA A 53 15.45 2.09 13.62
CA ALA A 53 14.04 2.34 13.92
C ALA A 53 13.34 3.07 12.77
N ILE A 54 13.99 4.11 12.22
CA ILE A 54 13.47 4.86 11.05
C ILE A 54 13.32 3.93 9.83
N TYR A 55 14.31 3.09 9.52
CA TYR A 55 14.21 2.13 8.42
C TYR A 55 13.12 1.10 8.64
N THR A 56 12.94 0.61 9.86
CA THR A 56 11.85 -0.33 10.19
C THR A 56 10.48 0.30 9.92
N VAL A 57 10.27 1.55 10.34
CA VAL A 57 9.03 2.28 10.04
C VAL A 57 8.88 2.51 8.53
N ALA A 58 9.96 2.87 7.84
CA ALA A 58 9.96 3.05 6.39
C ALA A 58 9.56 1.76 5.66
N ASP A 59 10.07 0.61 6.10
CA ASP A 59 9.79 -0.68 5.49
C ASP A 59 8.36 -1.14 5.74
N ILE A 60 7.83 -1.01 6.97
CA ILE A 60 6.44 -1.37 7.27
C ILE A 60 5.48 -0.50 6.46
N THR A 61 5.72 0.81 6.39
CA THR A 61 4.86 1.73 5.65
C THR A 61 4.93 1.50 4.14
N SER A 62 6.14 1.36 3.58
CA SER A 62 6.34 1.20 2.13
C SER A 62 6.03 -0.20 1.59
N LYS A 63 6.03 -1.24 2.42
CA LYS A 63 5.77 -2.62 1.99
C LYS A 63 4.42 -3.13 2.48
N VAL A 64 4.19 -3.11 3.79
CA VAL A 64 2.99 -3.72 4.39
C VAL A 64 1.76 -2.85 4.13
N ILE A 65 1.80 -1.58 4.54
CA ILE A 65 0.64 -0.68 4.38
C ILE A 65 0.39 -0.44 2.89
N TYR A 66 1.43 -0.16 2.11
CA TYR A 66 1.33 -0.05 0.66
C TYR A 66 0.71 -1.30 0.03
N GLY A 67 1.20 -2.49 0.39
CA GLY A 67 0.70 -3.77 -0.12
C GLY A 67 -0.78 -3.99 0.17
N VAL A 68 -1.23 -3.70 1.39
CA VAL A 68 -2.66 -3.79 1.77
C VAL A 68 -3.51 -2.85 0.93
N LEU A 69 -3.07 -1.61 0.73
CA LEU A 69 -3.82 -0.63 -0.07
C LEU A 69 -3.89 -1.01 -1.55
N VAL A 70 -2.80 -1.51 -2.13
CA VAL A 70 -2.78 -2.00 -3.51
C VAL A 70 -3.69 -3.23 -3.67
N THR A 71 -3.66 -4.17 -2.73
CA THR A 71 -4.58 -5.32 -2.72
C THR A 71 -6.03 -4.87 -2.67
N LYS A 72 -6.36 -3.86 -1.84
CA LYS A 72 -7.70 -3.29 -1.82
C LYS A 72 -8.11 -2.74 -3.19
N VAL A 73 -7.26 -1.96 -3.84
CA VAL A 73 -7.54 -1.44 -5.19
C VAL A 73 -7.78 -2.57 -6.18
N ALA A 74 -6.95 -3.63 -6.13
CA ALA A 74 -7.10 -4.78 -7.01
C ALA A 74 -8.45 -5.48 -6.80
N VAL A 75 -8.85 -5.72 -5.55
CA VAL A 75 -10.16 -6.33 -5.22
C VAL A 75 -11.32 -5.45 -5.66
N ASP A 76 -11.26 -4.14 -5.42
CA ASP A 76 -12.30 -3.19 -5.83
C ASP A 76 -12.45 -3.15 -7.36
N LEU A 77 -11.34 -3.24 -8.09
CA LEU A 77 -11.34 -3.31 -9.55
C LEU A 77 -11.90 -4.65 -10.06
N SER A 78 -11.44 -5.78 -9.52
CA SER A 78 -11.94 -7.11 -9.89
C SER A 78 -13.45 -7.24 -9.68
N LYS A 79 -13.98 -6.72 -8.56
CA LYS A 79 -15.43 -6.68 -8.31
C LYS A 79 -16.18 -5.85 -9.34
N ALA A 80 -15.62 -4.71 -9.76
CA ALA A 80 -16.22 -3.86 -10.78
C ALA A 80 -16.22 -4.52 -12.17
N GLU A 81 -15.24 -5.39 -12.45
CA GLU A 81 -15.14 -6.20 -13.67
C GLU A 81 -16.03 -7.46 -13.62
N GLY A 82 -16.77 -7.69 -12.53
CA GLY A 82 -17.67 -8.82 -12.37
C GLY A 82 -17.01 -10.12 -11.92
N TRP A 83 -15.74 -10.08 -11.49
CA TRP A 83 -15.08 -11.24 -10.89
C TRP A 83 -15.73 -11.60 -9.55
N THR A 84 -16.35 -12.77 -9.53
CA THR A 84 -16.81 -13.45 -8.31
C THR A 84 -15.61 -14.19 -7.72
N SER A 85 -15.30 -13.99 -6.44
CA SER A 85 -14.21 -14.71 -5.79
C SER A 85 -14.58 -16.18 -5.66
N LEU A 86 -13.63 -17.09 -5.86
CA LEU A 86 -13.80 -18.54 -5.61
C LEU A 86 -14.43 -18.81 -4.24
N SER A 87 -14.09 -17.99 -3.22
CA SER A 87 -14.70 -18.07 -1.89
C SER A 87 -16.23 -17.94 -1.91
N SER A 88 -16.78 -17.09 -2.77
CA SER A 88 -18.22 -16.87 -2.89
C SER A 88 -18.94 -17.89 -3.79
N GLU A 89 -18.19 -18.64 -4.61
CA GLU A 89 -18.69 -19.85 -5.28
C GLU A 89 -18.72 -21.02 -4.29
N THR A 90 -17.64 -21.22 -3.52
CA THR A 90 -17.58 -22.23 -2.45
C THR A 90 -18.63 -21.99 -1.36
N GLU A 91 -18.87 -20.74 -0.97
CA GLU A 91 -19.90 -20.38 0.02
C GLU A 91 -21.31 -20.60 -0.53
N ARG A 92 -21.54 -20.33 -1.83
CA ARG A 92 -22.80 -20.66 -2.51
C ARG A 92 -23.02 -22.16 -2.68
N GLU A 93 -21.98 -22.94 -2.98
CA GLU A 93 -22.06 -24.40 -3.02
C GLU A 93 -22.35 -24.98 -1.63
N MET A 94 -21.67 -24.55 -0.57
CA MET A 94 -21.94 -25.03 0.79
C MET A 94 -23.36 -24.69 1.29
N VAL A 95 -23.93 -23.57 0.85
CA VAL A 95 -25.33 -23.20 1.15
C VAL A 95 -26.34 -23.99 0.30
N SER A 96 -25.97 -24.41 -0.91
CA SER A 96 -26.85 -25.19 -1.81
C SER A 96 -26.92 -26.67 -1.44
N VAL A 97 -25.94 -27.21 -0.73
CA VAL A 97 -25.80 -28.64 -0.42
C VAL A 97 -26.40 -28.99 0.97
N ASN A 98 -26.94 -27.99 1.68
CA ASN A 98 -27.48 -28.09 3.04
C ASN A 98 -28.98 -27.73 3.05
#